data_AF-A0ABD2LBH4-F1
#
_entry.id   AF-A0ABD2LBH4-F1
#
_cell.length_a   1.000
_cell.length_b   1.000
_cell.length_c   1.000
_cell.angle_alpha   90.00
_cell.angle_beta   90.00
_cell.angle_gamma   90.00
#
_symmetry.space_group_name_H-M   'P 1'
#
loop_
_entity.id
_entity.type
_entity.pdbx_description
1 polymer ?
#
loop_
_entity_poly.entity_id
_entity_poly.type
_entity_poly.pdbx_seq_one_letter_code
_entity_poly.pdbx_strand_id
1 'polypeptide(L)'
;MLFLRPVHYFFLINTVIYGQEFNGGGYAINGQFGEGNWQTQRLGGQHGQFRGGNWQNGLNQAQSGRSEVNTLTSQGGGANHRQAASNSCDQILKNPSSAIEQLIKGRLINPIEDNSQRYTLYAADFARTNKSGCFPQLIADSAVCSQALCYHLAYRSIDGVCNNLARPTLGASFRAYMRYLPADYSDGFSEPAGSGRRPMAREASRLVLAKGTPFIHDQINSMFMQLGQLVAQDMTKAAHQPVDPCSSCAPLVGKCMPVPISEQDNNTIFRQKGCLKVSRSASVCGTGDQQQGKPREQLNENTAFVDGSTIYGSNAKDFLKVRDGRTGFLKMSNFNRMMVLPFDASSCGAATNRGTCAAATFVTGDTRVNMFIGLSSLYTIFVREHNRISRELQSLNRAWSGDRLFQETRKIVGAEIQAVLYNEFVPLMLGPSAERLIGPYNGYDQNVDPTVANEFTAAAFRFGHGTIVEQYSRLMENGQSIPAGPFPLNEGTFKSQKLLSEGGIDPVLRGFWNTPIKRPQQITAAVTEHLFSAYVKHGTKDRKNTNGQ
;
A
#
# COMPACT_ATOMS: atom_id res chain seq x y z
N MET A 1 18.29 -27.00 29.71
CA MET A 1 17.97 -28.00 28.67
C MET A 1 17.26 -27.29 27.53
N LEU A 2 17.93 -27.28 26.37
CA LEU A 2 17.55 -26.85 25.01
C LEU A 2 16.13 -26.33 24.78
N PHE A 3 15.97 -25.02 24.48
CA PHE A 3 14.97 -24.46 23.53
C PHE A 3 15.16 -22.95 23.36
N LEU A 4 16.33 -22.50 22.89
CA LEU A 4 16.51 -21.15 22.34
C LEU A 4 17.55 -21.22 21.20
N ARG A 5 17.17 -20.71 20.02
CA ARG A 5 17.84 -20.67 18.69
C ARG A 5 17.32 -21.72 17.68
N PRO A 6 16.99 -21.34 16.42
CA PRO A 6 17.40 -20.14 15.68
C PRO A 6 16.24 -19.30 15.09
N VAL A 7 16.26 -17.98 15.28
CA VAL A 7 15.43 -17.02 14.51
C VAL A 7 16.38 -16.02 13.87
N HIS A 8 17.00 -16.30 12.71
CA HIS A 8 17.80 -15.27 12.00
C HIS A 8 18.14 -15.63 10.54
N TYR A 9 17.18 -15.85 9.62
CA TYR A 9 17.53 -15.95 8.18
C TYR A 9 16.39 -15.50 7.25
N PHE A 10 16.10 -14.19 7.19
CA PHE A 10 15.20 -13.59 6.18
C PHE A 10 15.69 -12.19 5.79
N PHE A 11 16.71 -12.07 4.93
CA PHE A 11 17.27 -10.76 4.55
C PHE A 11 17.26 -10.46 3.04
N LEU A 12 17.13 -11.45 2.15
CA LEU A 12 17.26 -11.20 0.70
C LEU A 12 16.00 -10.70 0.01
N ILE A 13 14.83 -11.11 0.47
CA ILE A 13 13.58 -10.72 -0.20
C ILE A 13 13.15 -9.31 0.20
N ASN A 14 13.52 -8.87 1.41
CA ASN A 14 13.04 -7.62 2.02
C ASN A 14 13.54 -6.35 1.32
N THR A 15 14.70 -6.38 0.67
CA THR A 15 15.37 -5.14 0.27
C THR A 15 15.39 -4.87 -1.23
N VAL A 16 15.11 -5.88 -2.07
CA VAL A 16 15.04 -5.72 -3.52
C VAL A 16 13.61 -5.43 -4.01
N ILE A 17 12.58 -5.89 -3.28
CA ILE A 17 11.16 -5.59 -3.60
C ILE A 17 10.91 -4.07 -3.60
N TYR A 18 11.46 -3.36 -2.63
CA TYR A 18 11.16 -1.95 -2.42
C TYR A 18 12.19 -0.98 -3.01
N GLY A 19 13.45 -1.42 -3.14
CA GLY A 19 14.51 -0.67 -3.82
C GLY A 19 14.35 -0.59 -5.34
N GLN A 20 13.15 -0.83 -5.88
CA GLN A 20 12.82 -0.67 -7.30
C GLN A 20 11.55 0.18 -7.49
N GLU A 21 10.83 0.55 -6.41
CA GLU A 21 9.65 1.43 -6.47
C GLU A 21 9.99 2.82 -7.06
N PHE A 22 11.25 3.26 -6.97
CA PHE A 22 11.72 4.52 -7.56
C PHE A 22 12.03 4.47 -9.06
N ASN A 23 12.12 3.29 -9.68
CA ASN A 23 12.31 3.16 -11.14
C ASN A 23 10.99 3.06 -11.91
N GLY A 24 9.85 2.98 -11.23
CA GLY A 24 8.54 3.19 -11.84
C GLY A 24 8.39 4.68 -12.14
N GLY A 25 8.67 5.07 -13.38
CA GLY A 25 8.69 6.45 -13.85
C GLY A 25 7.62 7.32 -13.19
N GLY A 26 8.07 8.26 -12.36
CA GLY A 26 7.31 9.47 -12.12
C GLY A 26 7.18 10.19 -13.45
N TYR A 27 6.11 9.90 -14.20
CA TYR A 27 5.73 10.76 -15.31
C TYR A 27 5.34 12.11 -14.71
N ALA A 28 6.26 13.06 -14.83
CA ALA A 28 5.90 14.46 -14.82
C ALA A 28 4.85 14.64 -15.93
N ILE A 29 3.64 15.03 -15.55
CA ILE A 29 2.64 15.53 -16.49
C ILE A 29 3.18 16.88 -16.97
N ASN A 30 4.08 16.87 -17.95
CA ASN A 30 4.32 18.02 -18.81
C ASN A 30 3.31 17.93 -19.94
N GLY A 31 2.07 18.31 -19.63
CA GLY A 31 1.06 18.58 -20.66
C GLY A 31 1.37 19.93 -21.29
N GLN A 32 2.12 19.93 -22.40
CA GLN A 32 1.92 20.95 -23.42
C GLN A 32 0.52 20.72 -23.99
N PHE A 33 -0.42 21.60 -23.65
CA PHE A 33 -1.73 21.64 -24.28
C PHE A 33 -1.54 22.07 -25.75
N GLY A 34 -1.53 21.09 -26.65
CA GLY A 34 -1.70 21.31 -28.07
C GLY A 34 -3.19 21.48 -28.39
N GLU A 35 -3.52 22.59 -29.04
CA GLU A 35 -4.85 22.89 -29.54
C GLU A 35 -5.31 21.82 -30.55
N GLY A 36 -6.46 21.20 -30.30
CA GLY A 36 -7.07 20.21 -31.17
C GLY A 36 -8.59 20.33 -31.13
N ASN A 37 -9.17 20.64 -32.29
CA ASN A 37 -10.56 21.00 -32.54
C ASN A 37 -11.61 20.03 -31.95
N TRP A 38 -12.49 20.56 -31.10
CA TRP A 38 -13.77 19.92 -30.76
C TRP A 38 -14.87 20.47 -31.67
N GLN A 39 -15.43 19.63 -32.54
CA GLN A 39 -16.71 19.93 -33.17
C GLN A 39 -17.82 19.76 -32.14
N THR A 40 -18.30 20.86 -31.59
CA THR A 40 -19.54 20.94 -30.81
C THR A 40 -20.73 21.21 -31.73
N GLN A 41 -21.71 20.30 -31.71
CA GLN A 41 -23.04 20.55 -32.25
C GLN A 41 -23.67 21.77 -31.55
N ARG A 42 -24.27 22.64 -32.37
CA ARG A 42 -24.87 23.92 -32.02
C ARG A 42 -26.09 23.76 -31.11
N LEU A 43 -26.12 24.53 -30.02
CA LEU A 43 -27.32 25.25 -29.56
C LEU A 43 -26.86 26.66 -29.13
N GLY A 44 -27.52 27.68 -29.69
CA GLY A 44 -26.98 29.04 -29.80
C GLY A 44 -27.13 29.92 -28.57
N GLY A 45 -26.43 31.06 -28.59
CA GLY A 45 -26.66 32.16 -27.65
C GLY A 45 -25.46 33.07 -27.40
N GLN A 46 -25.25 34.04 -28.31
CA GLN A 46 -24.67 35.39 -28.13
C GLN A 46 -23.22 35.61 -27.63
N HIS A 47 -22.61 36.58 -28.31
CA HIS A 47 -21.21 37.01 -28.30
C HIS A 47 -20.79 37.82 -27.06
N GLY A 48 -19.53 37.65 -26.65
CA GLY A 48 -18.73 38.64 -25.92
C GLY A 48 -17.24 38.36 -26.11
N GLN A 49 -16.54 39.20 -26.88
CA GLN A 49 -15.08 39.16 -27.08
C GLN A 49 -14.34 39.74 -25.86
N PHE A 50 -13.25 39.12 -25.41
CA PHE A 50 -12.16 39.83 -24.73
C PHE A 50 -10.78 39.29 -25.17
N ARG A 51 -9.88 40.23 -25.48
CA ARG A 51 -8.52 40.05 -26.01
C ARG A 51 -7.51 39.68 -24.90
N GLY A 52 -6.42 39.02 -25.31
CA GLY A 52 -5.37 38.48 -24.44
C GLY A 52 -4.42 39.49 -23.77
N GLY A 53 -3.77 39.00 -22.69
CA GLY A 53 -2.72 39.68 -21.93
C GLY A 53 -1.84 38.69 -21.14
N ASN A 54 -0.57 39.06 -20.95
CA ASN A 54 0.61 38.25 -20.61
C ASN A 54 0.65 37.48 -19.26
N TRP A 55 1.30 36.30 -19.31
CA TRP A 55 1.58 35.33 -18.23
C TRP A 55 2.77 35.70 -17.33
N GLN A 56 2.69 36.82 -16.61
CA GLN A 56 3.69 37.14 -15.56
C GLN A 56 3.12 37.68 -14.24
N ASN A 57 1.79 37.81 -14.14
CA ASN A 57 1.10 38.23 -12.88
C ASN A 57 0.37 37.08 -12.16
N GLY A 58 0.48 35.83 -12.62
CA GLY A 58 -0.25 34.68 -12.06
C GLY A 58 0.30 34.08 -10.76
N LEU A 59 1.53 34.44 -10.36
CA LEU A 59 2.16 33.88 -9.15
C LEU A 59 1.84 34.66 -7.86
N ASN A 60 1.33 35.88 -7.96
CA ASN A 60 0.91 36.68 -6.79
C ASN A 60 -0.59 36.58 -6.47
N GLN A 61 -1.40 35.93 -7.33
CA GLN A 61 -2.84 35.69 -7.06
C GLN A 61 -3.16 34.31 -6.47
N ALA A 62 -2.18 33.39 -6.41
CA ALA A 62 -2.33 32.11 -5.68
C ALA A 62 -2.26 32.27 -4.14
N GLN A 63 -1.87 33.46 -3.65
CA GLN A 63 -1.90 33.80 -2.22
C GLN A 63 -3.17 34.59 -1.80
N SER A 64 -3.99 35.07 -2.75
CA SER A 64 -5.26 35.76 -2.44
C SER A 64 -6.50 34.86 -2.54
N GLY A 65 -6.38 33.67 -3.14
CA GLY A 65 -7.47 32.67 -3.22
C GLY A 65 -7.87 31.99 -1.91
N ARG A 66 -7.27 32.37 -0.77
CA ARG A 66 -7.64 31.89 0.57
C ARG A 66 -8.94 32.51 1.12
N SER A 67 -9.63 33.37 0.37
CA SER A 67 -10.77 34.16 0.88
C SER A 67 -12.14 33.94 0.21
N GLU A 68 -12.25 33.18 -0.89
CA GLU A 68 -13.53 33.06 -1.65
C GLU A 68 -14.12 31.64 -1.75
N VAL A 69 -13.89 30.79 -0.73
CA VAL A 69 -14.70 29.56 -0.52
C VAL A 69 -15.66 29.70 0.68
N ASN A 70 -15.69 30.88 1.32
CA ASN A 70 -16.47 31.15 2.53
C ASN A 70 -17.59 32.18 2.32
N THR A 71 -18.37 32.07 1.26
CA THR A 71 -19.63 32.82 1.16
C THR A 71 -20.63 32.06 0.31
N LEU A 72 -21.22 31.01 0.90
CA LEU A 72 -22.60 30.53 0.64
C LEU A 72 -22.91 29.39 1.63
N THR A 73 -22.90 29.73 2.92
CA THR A 73 -23.60 29.06 4.05
C THR A 73 -23.18 29.75 5.35
N SER A 74 -23.53 31.03 5.50
CA SER A 74 -23.60 31.63 6.83
C SER A 74 -24.90 32.42 6.94
N GLN A 75 -25.97 31.70 7.26
CA GLN A 75 -27.01 32.28 8.11
C GLN A 75 -26.69 31.82 9.55
N GLY A 76 -26.67 32.78 10.47
CA GLY A 76 -26.13 32.65 11.83
C GLY A 76 -26.66 31.44 12.59
N GLY A 77 -25.73 30.59 13.04
CA GLY A 77 -26.02 29.38 13.83
C GLY A 77 -24.81 28.46 14.06
N GLY A 78 -23.71 28.64 13.32
CA GLY A 78 -22.61 27.66 13.22
C GLY A 78 -21.74 27.42 14.46
N ALA A 79 -21.55 28.40 15.35
CA ALA A 79 -20.71 28.22 16.54
C ALA A 79 -21.45 27.44 17.65
N ASN A 80 -22.69 27.85 17.97
CA ASN A 80 -23.51 27.20 19.00
C ASN A 80 -23.90 25.76 18.62
N HIS A 81 -24.18 25.49 17.34
CA HIS A 81 -24.47 24.12 16.88
C HIS A 81 -23.26 23.19 16.94
N ARG A 82 -22.05 23.66 16.57
CA ARG A 82 -20.82 22.87 16.68
C ARG A 82 -20.48 22.56 18.14
N GLN A 83 -20.66 23.53 19.03
CA GLN A 83 -20.40 23.35 20.46
C GLN A 83 -21.43 22.43 21.14
N ALA A 84 -22.71 22.53 20.77
CA ALA A 84 -23.75 21.62 21.25
C ALA A 84 -23.55 20.17 20.75
N ALA A 85 -23.14 20.00 19.48
CA ALA A 85 -22.81 18.69 18.93
C ALA A 85 -21.57 18.08 19.60
N SER A 86 -20.52 18.88 19.86
CA SER A 86 -19.35 18.45 20.65
C SER A 86 -19.76 17.93 22.02
N ASN A 87 -20.50 18.74 22.80
CA ASN A 87 -20.97 18.36 24.14
C ASN A 87 -21.81 17.06 24.12
N SER A 88 -22.57 16.83 23.05
CA SER A 88 -23.38 15.61 22.89
C SER A 88 -22.51 14.39 22.60
N CYS A 89 -21.50 14.52 21.75
CA CYS A 89 -20.58 13.43 21.45
C CYS A 89 -19.61 13.11 22.60
N ASP A 90 -19.26 14.11 23.42
CA ASP A 90 -18.54 13.89 24.68
C ASP A 90 -19.37 13.06 25.67
N GLN A 91 -20.70 13.25 25.71
CA GLN A 91 -21.59 12.42 26.51
C GLN A 91 -21.71 10.99 25.95
N ILE A 92 -21.82 10.85 24.63
CA ILE A 92 -21.88 9.56 23.95
C ILE A 92 -20.60 8.74 24.23
N LEU A 93 -19.43 9.40 24.21
CA LEU A 93 -18.14 8.75 24.48
C LEU A 93 -18.07 8.09 25.86
N LYS A 94 -18.85 8.56 26.85
CA LYS A 94 -18.90 7.95 28.20
C LYS A 94 -19.54 6.56 28.19
N ASN A 95 -20.38 6.25 27.20
CA ASN A 95 -20.96 4.92 27.01
C ASN A 95 -20.91 4.53 25.52
N PRO A 96 -19.75 4.06 25.03
CA PRO A 96 -19.54 3.85 23.60
C PRO A 96 -20.32 2.64 23.05
N SER A 97 -20.80 1.74 23.93
CA SER A 97 -21.54 0.52 23.52
C SER A 97 -22.79 0.79 22.69
N SER A 98 -23.42 1.96 22.87
CA SER A 98 -24.61 2.41 22.13
C SER A 98 -24.33 3.67 21.28
N ALA A 99 -23.06 3.96 21.00
CA ALA A 99 -22.66 5.22 20.37
C ALA A 99 -23.37 5.47 19.03
N ILE A 100 -23.41 4.47 18.14
CA ILE A 100 -24.05 4.61 16.83
C ILE A 100 -25.55 4.90 16.95
N GLU A 101 -26.25 4.22 17.85
CA GLU A 101 -27.69 4.47 18.07
C GLU A 101 -27.94 5.89 18.56
N GLN A 102 -27.12 6.38 19.49
CA GLN A 102 -27.21 7.74 20.02
C GLN A 102 -26.87 8.78 18.95
N LEU A 103 -25.85 8.54 18.13
CA LEU A 103 -25.49 9.42 17.01
C LEU A 103 -26.61 9.50 15.98
N ILE A 104 -27.28 8.38 15.67
CA ILE A 104 -28.44 8.36 14.76
C ILE A 104 -29.61 9.13 15.37
N LYS A 105 -30.00 8.84 16.62
CA LYS A 105 -31.10 9.52 17.33
C LYS A 105 -30.87 11.04 17.41
N GLY A 106 -29.63 11.44 17.70
CA GLY A 106 -29.24 12.85 17.79
C GLY A 106 -28.97 13.53 16.43
N ARG A 107 -29.03 12.80 15.31
CA ARG A 107 -28.64 13.29 13.97
C ARG A 107 -27.21 13.87 13.93
N LEU A 108 -26.30 13.22 14.65
CA LEU A 108 -24.90 13.65 14.83
C LEU A 108 -23.91 12.95 13.87
N ILE A 109 -24.38 12.09 12.97
CA ILE A 109 -23.55 11.43 11.97
C ILE A 109 -23.04 12.46 10.96
N ASN A 110 -21.75 12.77 11.05
CA ASN A 110 -21.02 13.53 10.04
C ASN A 110 -20.09 12.56 9.27
N PRO A 111 -20.31 12.32 7.96
CA PRO A 111 -19.48 11.41 7.17
C PRO A 111 -18.23 12.08 6.55
N ILE A 112 -18.05 13.38 6.75
CA ILE A 112 -16.94 14.15 6.18
C ILE A 112 -15.85 14.25 7.23
N GLU A 113 -14.67 13.73 6.90
CA GLU A 113 -13.48 13.81 7.73
C GLU A 113 -12.96 15.26 7.75
N ASP A 114 -12.68 15.82 8.94
CA ASP A 114 -12.03 17.12 9.09
C ASP A 114 -10.52 16.96 9.24
N ASN A 115 -9.78 17.39 8.21
CA ASN A 115 -8.32 17.32 8.15
C ASN A 115 -7.70 18.73 8.15
N SER A 116 -8.48 19.78 8.42
CA SER A 116 -8.06 21.18 8.23
C SER A 116 -6.87 21.61 9.10
N GLN A 117 -6.73 21.02 10.29
CA GLN A 117 -5.63 21.29 11.22
C GLN A 117 -4.50 20.26 11.13
N ARG A 118 -4.64 19.23 10.30
CA ARG A 118 -3.70 18.10 10.21
C ARG A 118 -2.75 18.26 9.03
N TYR A 119 -1.45 18.12 9.29
CA TYR A 119 -0.47 18.01 8.23
C TYR A 119 -0.39 16.57 7.73
N THR A 120 -1.12 16.25 6.66
CA THR A 120 -1.10 14.91 6.06
C THR A 120 0.21 14.66 5.32
N LEU A 121 0.85 13.53 5.60
CA LEU A 121 2.10 13.14 4.96
C LEU A 121 1.85 12.30 3.70
N TYR A 122 2.73 12.45 2.71
CA TYR A 122 2.71 11.69 1.47
C TYR A 122 4.14 11.40 0.99
N ALA A 123 4.47 10.12 0.81
CA ALA A 123 5.83 9.67 0.59
C ALA A 123 6.50 10.31 -0.64
N ALA A 124 5.76 10.50 -1.73
CA ALA A 124 6.33 11.06 -2.96
C ALA A 124 6.69 12.55 -2.85
N ASP A 125 6.13 13.29 -1.90
CA ASP A 125 6.56 14.68 -1.65
C ASP A 125 7.94 14.70 -1.01
N PHE A 126 8.21 13.78 -0.10
CA PHE A 126 9.51 13.66 0.59
C PHE A 126 10.60 13.11 -0.32
N ALA A 127 10.28 12.11 -1.14
CA ALA A 127 11.26 11.55 -2.05
C ALA A 127 11.79 12.56 -3.09
N ARG A 128 10.97 13.53 -3.49
CA ARG A 128 11.34 14.57 -4.47
C ARG A 128 12.10 15.74 -3.85
N THR A 129 11.86 16.03 -2.58
CA THR A 129 12.35 17.26 -1.93
C THR A 129 13.46 17.02 -0.92
N ASN A 130 13.57 15.80 -0.36
CA ASN A 130 14.45 15.56 0.76
C ASN A 130 15.82 14.97 0.36
N LYS A 131 16.84 15.83 0.28
CA LYS A 131 18.25 15.41 0.07
C LYS A 131 18.86 14.68 1.28
N SER A 132 18.30 14.84 2.48
CA SER A 132 18.83 14.24 3.72
C SER A 132 18.53 12.74 3.85
N GLY A 133 17.50 12.24 3.14
CA GLY A 133 17.12 10.83 3.14
C GLY A 133 16.28 10.36 4.34
N CYS A 134 16.02 11.18 5.37
CA CYS A 134 15.11 10.79 6.46
C CYS A 134 13.64 11.11 6.13
N PHE A 135 12.69 10.49 6.83
CA PHE A 135 11.26 10.77 6.71
C PHE A 135 10.73 11.39 8.01
N PRO A 136 9.99 12.51 7.95
CA PRO A 136 9.33 13.04 9.13
C PRO A 136 8.22 12.11 9.59
N GLN A 137 7.86 12.21 10.87
CA GLN A 137 6.70 11.54 11.42
C GLN A 137 5.50 12.46 11.43
N LEU A 138 4.31 11.87 11.43
CA LEU A 138 3.07 12.59 11.68
C LEU A 138 3.13 13.25 13.07
N ILE A 139 2.86 14.56 13.15
CA ILE A 139 3.03 15.36 14.37
C ILE A 139 1.79 15.21 15.26
N ALA A 140 2.00 14.72 16.48
CA ALA A 140 0.92 14.44 17.44
C ALA A 140 0.13 15.69 17.85
N ASP A 141 0.79 16.84 17.99
CA ASP A 141 0.15 18.10 18.42
C ASP A 141 -0.87 18.64 17.40
N SER A 142 -0.82 18.17 16.15
CA SER A 142 -1.81 18.51 15.11
C SER A 142 -3.07 17.64 15.14
N ALA A 143 -3.08 16.56 15.92
CA ALA A 143 -4.15 15.56 15.96
C ALA A 143 -5.16 15.82 17.10
N VAL A 144 -6.01 16.84 16.95
CA VAL A 144 -7.03 17.21 17.96
C VAL A 144 -8.35 16.47 17.71
N CYS A 145 -8.49 15.27 18.28
CA CYS A 145 -9.66 14.40 18.04
C CYS A 145 -11.01 14.98 18.49
N SER A 146 -11.02 15.85 19.50
CA SER A 146 -12.26 16.44 20.03
C SER A 146 -13.00 17.31 19.01
N GLN A 147 -12.28 17.92 18.04
CA GLN A 147 -12.88 18.76 17.01
C GLN A 147 -13.85 18.00 16.10
N ALA A 148 -13.57 16.71 15.86
CA ALA A 148 -14.36 15.83 15.00
C ALA A 148 -14.81 14.58 15.76
N LEU A 149 -15.07 14.67 17.07
CA LEU A 149 -15.36 13.51 17.91
C LEU A 149 -16.52 12.67 17.37
N CYS A 150 -17.62 13.31 16.94
CA CYS A 150 -18.76 12.61 16.35
C CYS A 150 -18.40 11.80 15.10
N TYR A 151 -17.45 12.28 14.29
CA TYR A 151 -16.91 11.54 13.15
C TYR A 151 -16.13 10.33 13.64
N HIS A 152 -15.20 10.51 14.59
CA HIS A 152 -14.34 9.43 15.09
C HIS A 152 -15.11 8.34 15.86
N LEU A 153 -16.26 8.68 16.45
CA LEU A 153 -17.18 7.70 17.04
C LEU A 153 -17.92 6.85 16.00
N ALA A 154 -18.04 7.33 14.76
CA ALA A 154 -18.75 6.64 13.69
C ALA A 154 -17.84 5.92 12.69
N TYR A 155 -16.73 6.57 12.32
CA TYR A 155 -15.88 6.25 11.18
C TYR A 155 -14.39 6.40 11.50
N ARG A 156 -13.57 5.65 10.76
CA ARG A 156 -12.11 5.69 10.85
C ARG A 156 -11.58 6.84 9.99
N SER A 157 -10.56 7.55 10.46
CA SER A 157 -9.77 8.44 9.60
C SER A 157 -9.05 7.66 8.48
N ILE A 158 -8.61 8.34 7.43
CA ILE A 158 -7.88 7.70 6.32
C ILE A 158 -6.44 7.31 6.75
N ASP A 159 -5.81 8.10 7.60
CA ASP A 159 -4.43 7.91 8.07
C ASP A 159 -4.35 7.22 9.45
N GLY A 160 -5.48 6.75 10.00
CA GLY A 160 -5.54 6.01 11.27
C GLY A 160 -5.47 6.89 12.52
N VAL A 161 -5.31 8.21 12.38
CA VAL A 161 -5.33 9.15 13.50
C VAL A 161 -6.66 9.11 14.27
N CYS A 162 -6.62 9.30 15.58
CA CYS A 162 -7.78 9.30 16.47
C CYS A 162 -8.50 7.94 16.59
N ASN A 163 -7.85 6.84 16.21
CA ASN A 163 -8.29 5.51 16.66
C ASN A 163 -8.20 5.41 18.19
N ASN A 164 -7.07 5.84 18.76
CA ASN A 164 -6.92 6.03 20.20
C ASN A 164 -7.10 7.52 20.52
N LEU A 165 -8.19 7.89 21.20
CA LEU A 165 -8.52 9.29 21.47
C LEU A 165 -7.56 9.97 22.46
N ALA A 166 -6.94 9.19 23.37
CA ALA A 166 -5.97 9.71 24.34
C ALA A 166 -4.56 9.81 23.75
N ARG A 167 -4.22 8.95 22.78
CA ARG A 167 -2.94 8.92 22.06
C ARG A 167 -3.21 8.92 20.55
N PRO A 168 -3.58 10.07 19.96
CA PRO A 168 -4.15 10.15 18.61
C PRO A 168 -3.33 9.54 17.48
N THR A 169 -2.01 9.51 17.60
CA THR A 169 -1.11 9.00 16.55
C THR A 169 -0.74 7.53 16.71
N LEU A 170 -1.25 6.84 17.73
CA LEU A 170 -0.93 5.44 18.00
C LEU A 170 -1.51 4.55 16.89
N GLY A 171 -0.65 3.86 16.14
CA GLY A 171 -1.03 3.07 14.95
C GLY A 171 -1.39 3.89 13.69
N ALA A 172 -1.24 5.21 13.72
CA ALA A 172 -1.43 6.04 12.53
C ALA A 172 -0.32 5.82 11.48
N SER A 173 -0.59 6.19 10.24
CA SER A 173 0.40 6.16 9.17
C SER A 173 1.50 7.21 9.38
N PHE A 174 2.65 6.99 8.74
CA PHE A 174 3.86 7.79 8.90
C PHE A 174 4.34 7.90 10.36
N ARG A 175 4.35 6.76 11.06
CA ARG A 175 4.89 6.60 12.41
C ARG A 175 5.99 5.55 12.43
N ALA A 176 6.92 5.68 13.36
CA ALA A 176 7.93 4.66 13.59
C ALA A 176 7.27 3.32 13.92
N TYR A 177 7.86 2.21 13.43
CA TYR A 177 7.53 0.90 13.96
C TYR A 177 7.93 0.82 15.45
N MET A 178 7.19 0.07 16.25
CA MET A 178 7.64 -0.26 17.59
C MET A 178 8.71 -1.36 17.54
N ARG A 179 9.41 -1.60 18.64
CA ARG A 179 10.34 -2.71 18.78
C ARG A 179 10.07 -3.48 20.06
N TYR A 180 10.18 -4.81 19.99
CA TYR A 180 10.17 -5.65 21.19
C TYR A 180 11.55 -5.70 21.86
N LEU A 181 12.62 -5.50 21.09
CA LEU A 181 13.99 -5.44 21.59
C LEU A 181 14.71 -4.16 21.12
N PRO A 182 15.72 -3.66 21.87
CA PRO A 182 16.55 -2.57 21.41
C PRO A 182 17.18 -2.85 20.03
N ALA A 183 17.38 -1.79 19.24
CA ALA A 183 18.00 -1.92 17.93
C ALA A 183 19.46 -2.41 18.05
N ASP A 184 19.82 -3.41 17.24
CA ASP A 184 21.19 -3.93 17.10
C ASP A 184 21.76 -3.41 15.78
N TYR A 185 22.63 -2.40 15.87
CA TYR A 185 23.42 -1.84 14.75
C TYR A 185 24.90 -2.00 15.06
N SER A 186 25.74 -2.19 14.03
CA SER A 186 27.17 -2.48 14.22
C SER A 186 27.93 -1.32 14.85
N ASP A 187 27.49 -0.09 14.58
CA ASP A 187 27.99 1.15 15.15
C ASP A 187 27.15 1.63 16.35
N GLY A 188 26.11 0.88 16.73
CA GLY A 188 25.11 1.28 17.74
C GLY A 188 24.06 2.26 17.25
N PHE A 189 24.15 2.78 16.01
CA PHE A 189 23.28 3.86 15.54
C PHE A 189 22.56 3.54 14.24
N SER A 190 23.27 3.21 13.16
CA SER A 190 22.65 3.12 11.84
C SER A 190 23.24 2.02 10.99
N GLU A 191 24.51 1.65 11.15
CA GLU A 191 25.13 0.70 10.23
C GLU A 191 24.67 -0.75 10.45
N PRO A 192 24.40 -1.52 9.38
CA PRO A 192 23.79 -2.84 9.49
C PRO A 192 24.57 -3.79 10.40
N ALA A 193 23.87 -4.43 11.34
CA ALA A 193 24.49 -5.36 12.27
C ALA A 193 25.17 -6.53 11.59
N GLY A 194 26.26 -6.99 12.21
CA GLY A 194 26.98 -8.19 11.80
C GLY A 194 27.89 -8.01 10.59
N SER A 195 28.19 -6.77 10.18
CA SER A 195 29.25 -6.48 9.20
C SER A 195 30.55 -7.20 9.59
N GLY A 196 31.03 -8.09 8.74
CA GLY A 196 32.23 -8.92 8.97
C GLY A 196 32.08 -10.10 9.95
N ARG A 197 30.93 -10.31 10.59
CA ARG A 197 30.70 -11.39 11.58
C ARG A 197 29.59 -12.38 11.23
N ARG A 198 28.63 -11.98 10.38
CA ARG A 198 27.50 -12.82 9.94
C ARG A 198 27.75 -13.34 8.53
N PRO A 199 27.22 -14.54 8.18
CA PRO A 199 27.31 -15.03 6.80
C PRO A 199 26.62 -14.06 5.84
N MET A 200 27.11 -13.99 4.60
CA MET A 200 26.48 -13.20 3.55
C MET A 200 25.05 -13.68 3.34
N ALA A 201 24.11 -12.75 3.20
CA ALA A 201 22.70 -13.11 3.03
C ALA A 201 22.50 -14.06 1.84
N ARG A 202 23.23 -13.86 0.73
CA ARG A 202 23.18 -14.75 -0.45
C ARG A 202 23.61 -16.17 -0.15
N GLU A 203 24.68 -16.35 0.61
CA GLU A 203 25.14 -17.68 1.00
C GLU A 203 24.13 -18.37 1.92
N ALA A 204 23.53 -17.63 2.86
CA ALA A 204 22.44 -18.18 3.67
C ALA A 204 21.24 -18.61 2.80
N SER A 205 20.86 -17.82 1.81
CA SER A 205 19.79 -18.23 0.87
C SER A 205 20.14 -19.46 0.06
N ARG A 206 21.36 -19.55 -0.46
CA ARG A 206 21.78 -20.68 -1.31
C ARG A 206 21.95 -21.98 -0.53
N LEU A 207 22.58 -21.90 0.63
CA LEU A 207 22.97 -23.09 1.40
C LEU A 207 21.86 -23.59 2.31
N VAL A 208 20.98 -22.70 2.78
CA VAL A 208 19.90 -23.03 3.73
C VAL A 208 18.53 -23.00 3.07
N LEU A 209 18.17 -21.91 2.39
CA LEU A 209 16.78 -21.68 1.95
C LEU A 209 16.43 -22.32 0.60
N ALA A 210 17.37 -22.38 -0.34
CA ALA A 210 17.15 -22.87 -1.70
C ALA A 210 17.46 -24.37 -1.89
N LYS A 211 17.96 -25.04 -0.83
CA LYS A 211 18.41 -26.43 -0.92
C LYS A 211 17.32 -27.40 -0.46
N GLY A 212 16.99 -28.36 -1.33
CA GLY A 212 16.09 -29.50 -1.05
C GLY A 212 14.87 -29.54 -1.95
N THR A 213 14.09 -30.62 -1.83
CA THR A 213 12.85 -30.80 -2.60
C THR A 213 11.71 -30.05 -1.93
N PRO A 214 10.96 -29.20 -2.66
CA PRO A 214 9.83 -28.49 -2.08
C PRO A 214 8.74 -29.48 -1.64
N PHE A 215 8.28 -29.34 -0.40
CA PHE A 215 7.12 -30.08 0.10
C PHE A 215 5.85 -29.26 -0.10
N ILE A 216 4.90 -29.83 -0.84
CA ILE A 216 3.58 -29.23 -1.06
C ILE A 216 2.69 -29.49 0.14
N HIS A 217 1.89 -28.51 0.53
CA HIS A 217 0.87 -28.65 1.55
C HIS A 217 -0.38 -29.30 0.95
N ASP A 218 -0.93 -30.30 1.61
CA ASP A 218 -2.07 -31.10 1.13
C ASP A 218 -3.43 -30.43 1.40
N GLN A 219 -3.54 -29.62 2.44
CA GLN A 219 -4.82 -29.01 2.86
C GLN A 219 -4.97 -27.50 2.60
N ILE A 220 -3.90 -26.78 2.26
CA ILE A 220 -3.94 -25.31 2.15
C ILE A 220 -3.62 -24.89 0.71
N ASN A 221 -4.50 -24.07 0.13
CA ASN A 221 -4.35 -23.54 -1.21
C ASN A 221 -3.65 -22.17 -1.23
N SER A 222 -3.23 -21.75 -2.41
CA SER A 222 -2.44 -20.53 -2.63
C SER A 222 -3.18 -19.24 -2.34
N MET A 223 -4.50 -19.28 -2.11
CA MET A 223 -5.23 -18.12 -1.62
C MET A 223 -4.75 -17.70 -0.22
N PHE A 224 -4.31 -18.65 0.61
CA PHE A 224 -3.69 -18.36 1.90
C PHE A 224 -2.46 -17.46 1.75
N MET A 225 -1.55 -17.79 0.84
CA MET A 225 -0.37 -16.97 0.55
C MET A 225 -0.78 -15.57 0.09
N GLN A 226 -1.75 -15.48 -0.82
CA GLN A 226 -2.18 -14.21 -1.40
C GLN A 226 -2.92 -13.30 -0.40
N LEU A 227 -3.75 -13.89 0.48
CA LEU A 227 -4.43 -13.19 1.57
C LEU A 227 -3.43 -12.71 2.63
N GLY A 228 -2.44 -13.53 3.00
CA GLY A 228 -1.36 -13.12 3.90
C GLY A 228 -0.60 -11.91 3.36
N GLN A 229 -0.36 -11.88 2.05
CA GLN A 229 0.25 -10.71 1.40
C GLN A 229 -0.66 -9.47 1.41
N LEU A 230 -1.97 -9.61 1.16
CA LEU A 230 -2.92 -8.51 1.25
C LEU A 230 -2.91 -7.89 2.66
N VAL A 231 -3.00 -8.72 3.71
CA VAL A 231 -3.00 -8.28 5.12
C VAL A 231 -1.69 -7.62 5.50
N ALA A 232 -0.55 -8.18 5.05
CA ALA A 232 0.76 -7.57 5.28
C ALA A 232 0.85 -6.16 4.71
N GLN A 233 0.26 -5.96 3.53
CA GLN A 233 0.25 -4.67 2.86
C GLN A 233 -0.74 -3.70 3.50
N ASP A 234 -1.83 -4.19 4.10
CA ASP A 234 -2.78 -3.34 4.84
C ASP A 234 -2.13 -2.69 6.06
N MET A 235 -1.37 -3.48 6.81
CA MET A 235 -0.80 -3.01 8.08
C MET A 235 0.59 -2.38 7.94
N THR A 236 1.31 -2.65 6.85
CA THR A 236 2.74 -2.28 6.76
C THR A 236 3.19 -1.83 5.38
N LYS A 237 3.95 -0.74 5.34
CA LYS A 237 4.73 -0.30 4.20
C LYS A 237 5.94 0.49 4.71
N ALA A 238 7.13 -0.11 4.66
CA ALA A 238 8.33 0.61 5.09
C ALA A 238 8.65 1.76 4.12
N ALA A 239 9.02 2.93 4.64
CA ALA A 239 9.57 3.99 3.81
C ALA A 239 10.97 3.61 3.30
N HIS A 240 11.33 4.04 2.08
CA HIS A 240 12.61 3.69 1.44
C HIS A 240 13.43 4.89 1.01
N GLN A 241 14.75 4.74 1.08
CA GLN A 241 15.69 5.67 0.47
C GLN A 241 15.54 5.64 -1.05
N PRO A 242 15.77 6.76 -1.76
CA PRO A 242 15.91 6.74 -3.21
C PRO A 242 16.94 5.70 -3.66
N VAL A 243 16.65 5.04 -4.78
CA VAL A 243 17.45 3.90 -5.30
C VAL A 243 18.65 4.37 -6.10
N ASP A 244 18.51 5.51 -6.79
CA ASP A 244 19.54 6.15 -7.62
C ASP A 244 20.96 6.16 -7.03
N PRO A 245 21.18 6.46 -5.73
CA PRO A 245 22.53 6.42 -5.15
C PRO A 245 23.15 5.02 -5.07
N CYS A 246 22.38 3.93 -5.18
CA CYS A 246 22.85 2.56 -5.00
C CYS A 246 23.19 1.88 -6.33
N SER A 247 23.98 2.56 -7.17
CA SER A 247 24.30 2.13 -8.54
C SER A 247 25.53 1.22 -8.65
N SER A 248 26.32 1.05 -7.59
CA SER A 248 27.52 0.21 -7.56
C SER A 248 27.46 -0.84 -6.44
N CYS A 249 28.48 -1.70 -6.38
CA CYS A 249 28.66 -2.64 -5.26
C CYS A 249 29.39 -2.02 -4.05
N ALA A 250 29.68 -0.72 -4.10
CA ALA A 250 30.21 -0.01 -2.95
C ALA A 250 29.08 0.31 -1.96
N PRO A 251 29.27 0.07 -0.65
CA PRO A 251 28.31 0.52 0.34
C PRO A 251 28.27 2.06 0.37
N LEU A 252 27.10 2.60 0.64
CA LEU A 252 26.92 4.03 0.92
C LEU A 252 26.32 4.16 2.31
N VAL A 253 27.09 4.73 3.24
CA VAL A 253 26.74 4.86 4.66
C VAL A 253 25.30 5.39 4.81
N GLY A 254 24.50 4.71 5.63
CA GLY A 254 23.11 5.07 5.89
C GLY A 254 22.12 4.88 4.73
N LYS A 255 22.56 4.60 3.49
CA LYS A 255 21.72 4.62 2.27
C LYS A 255 21.72 3.32 1.47
N CYS A 256 22.87 2.69 1.25
CA CYS A 256 23.00 1.49 0.42
C CYS A 256 23.70 0.35 1.18
N MET A 257 23.17 -0.86 1.05
CA MET A 257 23.70 -2.07 1.70
C MET A 257 23.80 -3.20 0.66
N PRO A 258 24.79 -3.15 -0.24
CA PRO A 258 24.94 -4.18 -1.27
C PRO A 258 25.16 -5.55 -0.64
N VAL A 259 24.61 -6.60 -1.26
CA VAL A 259 24.85 -7.99 -0.86
C VAL A 259 25.87 -8.58 -1.84
N PRO A 260 27.12 -8.84 -1.41
CA PRO A 260 28.13 -9.42 -2.28
C PRO A 260 27.71 -10.81 -2.77
N ILE A 261 28.10 -11.14 -4.00
CA ILE A 261 27.92 -12.45 -4.61
C ILE A 261 29.27 -13.17 -4.58
N SER A 262 29.25 -14.41 -4.07
CA SER A 262 30.43 -15.29 -4.05
C SER A 262 30.76 -15.80 -5.46
N GLU A 263 32.04 -16.02 -5.74
CA GLU A 263 32.49 -16.68 -6.99
C GLU A 263 31.95 -18.12 -7.13
N GLN A 264 31.65 -18.76 -5.99
CA GLN A 264 31.03 -20.06 -5.93
C GLN A 264 29.51 -20.01 -6.22
N ASP A 265 28.92 -18.84 -6.53
CA ASP A 265 27.49 -18.70 -6.85
C ASP A 265 27.06 -19.40 -8.13
N ASN A 266 26.22 -20.42 -8.03
CA ASN A 266 25.75 -21.18 -9.20
C ASN A 266 24.95 -20.32 -10.19
N ASN A 267 24.42 -19.18 -9.75
CA ASN A 267 23.76 -18.22 -10.62
C ASN A 267 24.78 -17.34 -11.35
N THR A 268 25.04 -17.69 -12.62
CA THR A 268 26.01 -16.98 -13.49
C THR A 268 25.66 -15.50 -13.67
N ILE A 269 24.38 -15.15 -13.74
CA ILE A 269 23.92 -13.75 -13.88
C ILE A 269 24.29 -12.96 -12.63
N PHE A 270 24.10 -13.53 -11.44
CA PHE A 270 24.48 -12.87 -10.21
C PHE A 270 25.99 -12.74 -10.06
N ARG A 271 26.77 -13.77 -10.43
CA ARG A 271 28.23 -13.68 -10.45
C ARG A 271 28.75 -12.58 -11.35
N GLN A 272 28.22 -12.48 -12.57
CA GLN A 272 28.59 -11.41 -13.51
C GLN A 272 28.32 -10.01 -12.95
N LYS A 273 27.33 -9.86 -12.07
CA LYS A 273 26.99 -8.58 -11.44
C LYS A 273 27.81 -8.28 -10.18
N GLY A 274 28.44 -9.28 -9.57
CA GLY A 274 29.27 -9.17 -8.35
C GLY A 274 28.51 -8.87 -7.05
N CYS A 275 27.36 -8.20 -7.10
CA CYS A 275 26.51 -7.94 -5.94
C CYS A 275 25.03 -7.80 -6.31
N LEU A 276 24.15 -7.94 -5.32
CA LEU A 276 22.78 -7.42 -5.36
C LEU A 276 22.76 -6.02 -4.76
N LYS A 277 22.31 -5.05 -5.55
CA LYS A 277 22.20 -3.64 -5.14
C LYS A 277 20.92 -3.46 -4.34
N VAL A 278 21.06 -2.82 -3.18
CA VAL A 278 20.01 -2.74 -2.18
C VAL A 278 20.04 -1.35 -1.54
N SER A 279 18.93 -0.62 -1.67
CA SER A 279 18.67 0.62 -0.94
C SER A 279 18.09 0.31 0.42
N ARG A 280 18.57 0.97 1.46
CA ARG A 280 18.08 0.78 2.83
C ARG A 280 16.69 1.40 2.99
N SER A 281 15.88 0.85 3.88
CA SER A 281 14.66 1.53 4.35
C SER A 281 15.02 2.90 4.94
N ALA A 282 14.22 3.91 4.67
CA ALA A 282 14.46 5.25 5.16
C ALA A 282 14.40 5.31 6.69
N SER A 283 15.16 6.23 7.27
CA SER A 283 15.14 6.48 8.71
C SER A 283 14.09 7.52 9.06
N VAL A 284 13.55 7.44 10.26
CA VAL A 284 12.82 8.54 10.87
C VAL A 284 13.79 9.71 11.11
N CYS A 285 13.39 10.93 10.74
CA CYS A 285 14.19 12.12 11.02
C CYS A 285 14.41 12.27 12.53
N GLY A 286 15.65 12.57 12.94
CA GLY A 286 16.01 12.57 14.36
C GLY A 286 16.54 11.24 14.90
N THR A 287 16.79 10.25 14.02
CA THR A 287 17.31 8.92 14.39
C THR A 287 18.40 8.46 13.43
N GLY A 288 19.28 7.56 13.91
CA GLY A 288 20.35 6.98 13.11
C GLY A 288 21.56 7.90 12.90
N ASP A 289 21.69 8.93 13.75
CA ASP A 289 22.82 9.83 13.81
C ASP A 289 23.47 9.73 15.21
N GLN A 290 24.79 9.50 15.24
CA GLN A 290 25.56 9.42 16.48
C GLN A 290 25.42 10.70 17.31
N GLN A 291 25.33 11.87 16.65
CA GLN A 291 25.19 13.16 17.34
C GLN A 291 23.89 13.28 18.13
N GLN A 292 22.84 12.57 17.70
CA GLN A 292 21.53 12.60 18.34
C GLN A 292 21.35 11.51 19.40
N GLY A 293 22.30 10.57 19.51
CA GLY A 293 22.26 9.51 20.52
C GLY A 293 21.15 8.46 20.33
N LYS A 294 20.42 8.51 19.20
CA LYS A 294 19.24 7.65 18.95
C LYS A 294 19.50 6.68 17.78
N PRO A 295 19.38 5.36 18.00
CA PRO A 295 19.47 4.38 16.93
C PRO A 295 18.42 4.61 15.84
N ARG A 296 18.72 4.19 14.61
CA ARG A 296 17.91 4.38 13.41
C ARG A 296 16.57 3.68 13.55
N GLU A 297 15.49 4.44 13.43
CA GLU A 297 14.15 3.87 13.36
C GLU A 297 13.59 3.90 11.95
N GLN A 298 12.84 2.86 11.58
CA GLN A 298 12.13 2.78 10.31
C GLN A 298 10.68 3.20 10.52
N LEU A 299 10.07 3.70 9.45
CA LEU A 299 8.72 4.25 9.48
C LEU A 299 7.76 3.40 8.65
N ASN A 300 6.53 3.27 9.15
CA ASN A 300 5.39 2.71 8.44
C ASN A 300 4.65 3.83 7.69
N GLU A 301 4.58 3.75 6.36
CA GLU A 301 3.75 4.64 5.53
C GLU A 301 2.26 4.28 5.55
N ASN A 302 1.91 3.08 6.04
CA ASN A 302 0.52 2.63 6.18
C ASN A 302 0.01 2.74 7.62
N THR A 303 -1.31 2.67 7.79
CA THR A 303 -1.91 2.51 9.11
C THR A 303 -1.51 1.15 9.67
N ALA A 304 -1.46 1.02 11.00
CA ALA A 304 -1.15 -0.26 11.65
C ALA A 304 -2.36 -1.19 11.75
N PHE A 305 -3.55 -0.70 11.38
CA PHE A 305 -4.81 -1.39 11.51
C PHE A 305 -5.11 -2.24 10.28
N VAL A 306 -5.98 -3.24 10.46
CA VAL A 306 -6.60 -3.96 9.35
C VAL A 306 -7.88 -3.21 9.02
N ASP A 307 -7.81 -2.25 8.11
CA ASP A 307 -8.90 -1.32 7.80
C ASP A 307 -9.16 -1.13 6.29
N GLY A 308 -8.50 -1.96 5.46
CA GLY A 308 -8.60 -1.87 4.01
C GLY A 308 -7.85 -0.68 3.41
N SER A 309 -6.87 -0.09 4.11
CA SER A 309 -5.94 0.90 3.56
C SER A 309 -5.33 0.51 2.21
N THR A 310 -5.17 -0.79 1.94
CA THR A 310 -4.78 -1.29 0.60
C THR A 310 -5.71 -0.83 -0.53
N ILE A 311 -6.99 -0.70 -0.22
CA ILE A 311 -8.07 -0.30 -1.12
C ILE A 311 -8.28 1.22 -1.07
N TYR A 312 -8.29 1.79 0.14
CA TYR A 312 -8.73 3.17 0.40
C TYR A 312 -7.59 4.19 0.51
N GLY A 313 -6.36 3.73 0.72
CA GLY A 313 -5.17 4.54 0.97
C GLY A 313 -4.96 4.85 2.45
N SER A 314 -3.72 5.20 2.78
CA SER A 314 -3.27 5.56 4.15
C SER A 314 -3.01 7.06 4.33
N ASN A 315 -3.36 7.86 3.32
CA ASN A 315 -3.26 9.33 3.32
C ASN A 315 -4.27 9.94 2.35
N ALA A 316 -4.56 11.22 2.53
CA ALA A 316 -5.57 11.94 1.75
C ALA A 316 -5.29 11.95 0.24
N LYS A 317 -4.02 12.00 -0.21
CA LYS A 317 -3.69 12.06 -1.64
C LYS A 317 -3.96 10.72 -2.33
N ASP A 318 -3.59 9.60 -1.73
CA ASP A 318 -3.89 8.28 -2.29
C ASP A 318 -5.39 7.98 -2.25
N PHE A 319 -6.06 8.37 -1.18
CA PHE A 319 -7.52 8.28 -1.07
C PHE A 319 -8.26 9.00 -2.20
N LEU A 320 -7.85 10.23 -2.54
CA LEU A 320 -8.48 11.01 -3.63
C LEU A 320 -8.27 10.36 -5.01
N LYS A 321 -7.20 9.58 -5.20
CA LYS A 321 -6.97 8.86 -6.47
C LYS A 321 -8.03 7.78 -6.70
N VAL A 322 -8.45 7.09 -5.64
CA VAL A 322 -9.36 5.94 -5.73
C VAL A 322 -10.83 6.30 -5.61
N ARG A 323 -11.15 7.40 -4.90
CA ARG A 323 -12.52 7.83 -4.68
C ARG A 323 -13.16 8.38 -5.96
N ASP A 324 -14.41 7.98 -6.24
CA ASP A 324 -15.21 8.55 -7.32
C ASP A 324 -15.98 9.79 -6.86
N GLY A 325 -15.28 10.94 -6.84
CA GLY A 325 -15.84 12.22 -6.44
C GLY A 325 -16.44 12.19 -5.03
N ARG A 326 -17.65 12.74 -4.87
CA ARG A 326 -18.45 12.66 -3.62
C ARG A 326 -19.54 11.59 -3.69
N THR A 327 -19.42 10.61 -4.59
CA THR A 327 -20.32 9.46 -4.62
C THR A 327 -19.99 8.49 -3.49
N GLY A 328 -20.79 7.43 -3.37
CA GLY A 328 -20.49 6.28 -2.52
C GLY A 328 -19.53 5.27 -3.13
N PHE A 329 -18.94 5.53 -4.29
CA PHE A 329 -18.21 4.54 -5.09
C PHE A 329 -16.71 4.77 -5.11
N LEU A 330 -15.98 3.70 -5.40
CA LEU A 330 -14.59 3.73 -5.83
C LEU A 330 -14.53 3.72 -7.36
N LYS A 331 -13.54 4.43 -7.91
CA LYS A 331 -13.28 4.45 -9.36
C LYS A 331 -12.97 3.04 -9.85
N MET A 332 -13.52 2.72 -11.02
CA MET A 332 -13.18 1.53 -11.78
C MET A 332 -13.18 1.88 -13.27
N SER A 333 -12.46 1.11 -14.07
CA SER A 333 -12.44 1.25 -15.53
C SER A 333 -13.16 0.08 -16.18
N ASN A 334 -14.00 0.38 -17.17
CA ASN A 334 -14.54 -0.65 -18.07
C ASN A 334 -13.56 -0.83 -19.23
N PHE A 335 -12.96 -2.02 -19.33
CA PHE A 335 -12.02 -2.35 -20.38
C PHE A 335 -12.21 -3.80 -20.82
N ASN A 336 -12.28 -4.05 -22.13
CA ASN A 336 -12.57 -5.39 -22.68
C ASN A 336 -13.79 -6.07 -22.03
N ARG A 337 -14.85 -5.29 -21.75
CA ARG A 337 -16.08 -5.72 -21.06
C ARG A 337 -15.87 -6.22 -19.62
N MET A 338 -14.72 -5.91 -19.03
CA MET A 338 -14.39 -6.23 -17.64
C MET A 338 -14.34 -4.94 -16.81
N MET A 339 -14.86 -5.00 -15.58
CA MET A 339 -14.67 -3.95 -14.59
C MET A 339 -13.35 -4.18 -13.86
N VAL A 340 -12.33 -3.39 -14.20
CA VAL A 340 -10.98 -3.50 -13.64
C VAL A 340 -10.64 -2.29 -12.77
N LEU A 341 -9.57 -2.40 -12.00
CA LEU A 341 -9.04 -1.25 -11.27
C LEU A 341 -8.69 -0.11 -12.25
N PRO A 342 -8.76 1.16 -11.82
CA PRO A 342 -8.38 2.29 -12.65
C PRO A 342 -6.96 2.15 -13.19
N PHE A 343 -6.78 2.51 -14.45
CA PHE A 343 -5.47 2.60 -15.10
C PHE A 343 -5.56 3.63 -16.24
N ASP A 344 -4.40 4.09 -16.73
CA ASP A 344 -4.35 4.97 -17.89
C ASP A 344 -4.54 4.17 -19.19
N ALA A 345 -5.74 4.25 -19.78
CA ALA A 345 -6.06 3.56 -21.03
C ALA A 345 -5.30 4.10 -22.24
N SER A 346 -4.75 5.33 -22.18
CA SER A 346 -3.91 5.86 -23.26
C SER A 346 -2.60 5.09 -23.42
N SER A 347 -2.20 4.33 -22.40
CA SER A 347 -1.07 3.39 -22.45
C SER A 347 -1.34 2.13 -23.30
N CYS A 348 -2.57 1.94 -23.76
CA CYS A 348 -2.94 0.86 -24.68
C CYS A 348 -2.90 1.37 -26.13
N GLY A 349 -2.23 0.62 -27.01
CA GLY A 349 -2.19 0.96 -28.45
C GLY A 349 -3.58 1.02 -29.09
N ALA A 350 -3.71 1.74 -30.22
CA ALA A 350 -4.96 1.89 -30.95
C ALA A 350 -5.60 0.53 -31.28
N ALA A 351 -6.93 0.46 -31.17
CA ALA A 351 -7.77 -0.75 -31.22
C ALA A 351 -7.62 -1.63 -32.48
N THR A 352 -6.87 -1.21 -33.49
CA THR A 352 -6.63 -1.94 -34.74
C THR A 352 -5.56 -3.02 -34.64
N ASN A 353 -4.69 -2.98 -33.63
CA ASN A 353 -3.83 -4.09 -33.24
C ASN A 353 -4.28 -4.57 -31.86
N ARG A 354 -4.82 -5.79 -31.76
CA ARG A 354 -5.25 -6.40 -30.50
C ARG A 354 -4.28 -6.10 -29.33
N GLY A 355 -4.67 -5.17 -28.46
CA GLY A 355 -4.65 -5.38 -27.02
C GLY A 355 -3.30 -5.55 -26.32
N THR A 356 -2.25 -4.82 -26.70
CA THR A 356 -1.05 -4.74 -25.84
C THR A 356 -1.07 -3.47 -24.99
N CYS A 357 -1.67 -3.57 -23.81
CA CYS A 357 -1.56 -2.57 -22.75
C CYS A 357 -0.26 -2.76 -21.95
N ALA A 358 0.87 -2.91 -22.66
CA ALA A 358 2.11 -3.41 -22.06
C ALA A 358 2.62 -2.53 -20.90
N ALA A 359 2.30 -1.24 -20.93
CA ALA A 359 2.68 -0.24 -19.91
C ALA A 359 1.56 0.10 -18.91
N ALA A 360 0.40 -0.57 -18.98
CA ALA A 360 -0.71 -0.28 -18.07
C ALA A 360 -0.37 -0.67 -16.63
N THR A 361 -0.68 0.23 -15.70
CA THR A 361 -0.49 0.03 -14.26
C THR A 361 -1.78 0.37 -13.53
N PHE A 362 -2.22 -0.52 -12.65
CA PHE A 362 -3.42 -0.29 -11.86
C PHE A 362 -3.16 0.69 -10.73
N VAL A 363 -4.21 1.44 -10.37
CA VAL A 363 -4.20 2.42 -9.29
C VAL A 363 -5.20 1.98 -8.22
N THR A 364 -4.77 2.06 -6.97
CA THR A 364 -5.57 1.78 -5.77
C THR A 364 -4.97 2.51 -4.57
N GLY A 365 -5.41 2.19 -3.34
CA GLY A 365 -4.93 2.80 -2.10
C GLY A 365 -3.45 2.53 -1.80
N ASP A 366 -2.92 1.41 -2.27
CA ASP A 366 -1.52 1.01 -2.11
C ASP A 366 -0.78 0.86 -3.45
N THR A 367 0.43 1.41 -3.52
CA THR A 367 1.26 1.42 -4.73
C THR A 367 1.75 0.03 -5.16
N ARG A 368 1.75 -0.95 -4.24
CA ARG A 368 2.25 -2.31 -4.48
C ARG A 368 1.21 -3.21 -5.16
N VAL A 369 0.03 -2.71 -5.50
CA VAL A 369 -1.01 -3.48 -6.20
C VAL A 369 -0.50 -4.20 -7.45
N ASN A 370 0.44 -3.60 -8.18
CA ASN A 370 1.02 -4.17 -9.40
C ASN A 370 2.19 -5.13 -9.14
N MET A 371 2.55 -5.41 -7.89
CA MET A 371 3.70 -6.25 -7.56
C MET A 371 3.54 -7.69 -8.07
N PHE A 372 2.30 -8.19 -8.06
CA PHE A 372 1.98 -9.52 -8.56
C PHE A 372 0.54 -9.56 -9.06
N ILE A 373 0.28 -10.28 -10.16
CA ILE A 373 -1.06 -10.34 -10.76
C ILE A 373 -2.11 -10.86 -9.77
N GLY A 374 -1.75 -11.77 -8.87
CA GLY A 374 -2.67 -12.29 -7.87
C GLY A 374 -3.12 -11.26 -6.84
N LEU A 375 -2.23 -10.35 -6.49
CA LEU A 375 -2.51 -9.24 -5.60
C LEU A 375 -3.47 -8.25 -6.27
N SER A 376 -3.19 -7.88 -7.52
CA SER A 376 -4.10 -7.06 -8.33
C SER A 376 -5.50 -7.69 -8.43
N SER A 377 -5.58 -9.02 -8.56
CA SER A 377 -6.87 -9.74 -8.57
C SER A 377 -7.64 -9.59 -7.26
N LEU A 378 -7.00 -9.76 -6.10
CA LEU A 378 -7.66 -9.56 -4.80
C LEU A 378 -8.12 -8.12 -4.58
N TYR A 379 -7.28 -7.14 -4.92
CA TYR A 379 -7.65 -5.73 -4.81
C TYR A 379 -8.86 -5.41 -5.69
N THR A 380 -8.88 -5.97 -6.90
CA THR A 380 -10.04 -5.83 -7.81
C THR A 380 -11.31 -6.38 -7.19
N ILE A 381 -11.27 -7.55 -6.52
CA ILE A 381 -12.44 -8.12 -5.83
C ILE A 381 -12.96 -7.15 -4.77
N PHE A 382 -12.11 -6.66 -3.87
CA PHE A 382 -12.58 -5.80 -2.78
C PHE A 382 -13.09 -4.44 -3.27
N VAL A 383 -12.52 -3.88 -4.35
CA VAL A 383 -13.06 -2.67 -4.98
C VAL A 383 -14.43 -2.93 -5.62
N ARG A 384 -14.61 -4.09 -6.27
CA ARG A 384 -15.92 -4.51 -6.79
C ARG A 384 -16.92 -4.71 -5.66
N GLU A 385 -16.49 -5.27 -4.54
CA GLU A 385 -17.33 -5.53 -3.37
C GLU A 385 -17.80 -4.24 -2.70
N HIS A 386 -16.90 -3.27 -2.51
CA HIS A 386 -17.27 -1.92 -2.09
C HIS A 386 -18.37 -1.35 -3.00
N ASN A 387 -18.18 -1.39 -4.32
CA ASN A 387 -19.15 -0.85 -5.25
C ASN A 387 -20.46 -1.65 -5.30
N ARG A 388 -20.46 -2.94 -4.93
CA ARG A 388 -21.67 -3.77 -4.79
C ARG A 388 -22.46 -3.34 -3.54
N ILE A 389 -21.81 -3.32 -2.38
CA ILE A 389 -22.43 -2.94 -1.10
C ILE A 389 -22.95 -1.49 -1.17
N SER A 390 -22.17 -0.57 -1.74
CA SER A 390 -22.57 0.83 -1.88
C SER A 390 -23.84 1.01 -2.72
N ARG A 391 -24.00 0.24 -3.81
CA ARG A 391 -25.26 0.21 -4.60
C ARG A 391 -26.45 -0.28 -3.79
N GLU A 392 -26.25 -1.31 -2.97
CA GLU A 392 -27.29 -1.86 -2.10
C GLU A 392 -27.68 -0.87 -1.00
N LEU A 393 -26.70 -0.25 -0.34
CA LEU A 393 -26.96 0.78 0.67
C LEU A 393 -27.65 2.01 0.07
N GLN A 394 -27.31 2.39 -1.16
CA GLN A 394 -27.95 3.50 -1.86
C GLN A 394 -29.43 3.21 -2.15
N SER A 395 -29.77 1.97 -2.51
CA SER A 395 -31.16 1.59 -2.79
C SER A 395 -32.01 1.55 -1.51
N LEU A 396 -31.43 1.06 -0.41
CA LEU A 396 -32.06 1.00 0.91
C LEU A 396 -32.19 2.38 1.57
N ASN A 397 -31.19 3.24 1.39
CA ASN A 397 -31.07 4.52 2.08
C ASN A 397 -31.00 5.69 1.09
N ARG A 398 -32.08 5.93 0.34
CA ARG A 398 -32.12 6.93 -0.74
C ARG A 398 -31.78 8.37 -0.30
N ALA A 399 -31.92 8.69 0.98
CA ALA A 399 -31.61 10.01 1.54
C ALA A 399 -30.14 10.18 1.96
N TRP A 400 -29.32 9.12 1.93
CA TRP A 400 -27.91 9.23 2.32
C TRP A 400 -27.10 9.98 1.25
N SER A 401 -26.22 10.85 1.71
CA SER A 401 -25.21 11.47 0.84
C SER A 401 -24.20 10.42 0.37
N GLY A 402 -23.53 10.68 -0.75
CA GLY A 402 -22.47 9.80 -1.23
C GLY A 402 -21.30 9.66 -0.24
N ASP A 403 -20.98 10.71 0.54
CA ASP A 403 -20.02 10.62 1.65
C ASP A 403 -20.45 9.60 2.71
N ARG A 404 -21.74 9.60 3.10
CA ARG A 404 -22.25 8.62 4.06
C ARG A 404 -22.23 7.22 3.49
N LEU A 405 -22.70 7.04 2.24
CA LEU A 405 -22.64 5.75 1.55
C LEU A 405 -21.21 5.21 1.50
N PHE A 406 -20.24 6.05 1.16
CA PHE A 406 -18.84 5.68 1.12
C PHE A 406 -18.32 5.21 2.48
N GLN A 407 -18.55 5.98 3.55
CA GLN A 407 -18.02 5.64 4.88
C GLN A 407 -18.67 4.39 5.47
N GLU A 408 -19.99 4.21 5.31
CA GLU A 408 -20.67 2.99 5.76
C GLU A 408 -20.20 1.76 4.97
N THR A 409 -20.03 1.89 3.66
CA THR A 409 -19.49 0.82 2.81
C THR A 409 -18.06 0.48 3.20
N ARG A 410 -17.18 1.48 3.38
CA ARG A 410 -15.79 1.28 3.82
C ARG A 410 -15.73 0.57 5.16
N LYS A 411 -16.61 0.93 6.10
CA LYS A 411 -16.73 0.29 7.41
C LYS A 411 -17.09 -1.19 7.30
N ILE A 412 -18.03 -1.55 6.44
CA ILE A 412 -18.43 -2.94 6.20
C ILE A 412 -17.30 -3.75 5.56
N VAL A 413 -16.69 -3.26 4.48
CA VAL A 413 -15.58 -3.96 3.80
C VAL A 413 -14.38 -4.15 4.73
N GLY A 414 -14.05 -3.13 5.55
CA GLY A 414 -13.01 -3.29 6.58
C GLY A 414 -13.36 -4.39 7.60
N ALA A 415 -14.63 -4.50 8.00
CA ALA A 415 -15.10 -5.57 8.87
C ALA A 415 -15.05 -6.95 8.20
N GLU A 416 -15.35 -7.05 6.89
CA GLU A 416 -15.21 -8.30 6.12
C GLU A 416 -13.75 -8.78 6.10
N ILE A 417 -12.80 -7.87 5.84
CA ILE A 417 -11.37 -8.20 5.85
C ILE A 417 -10.95 -8.67 7.25
N GLN A 418 -11.38 -7.98 8.31
CA GLN A 418 -11.10 -8.39 9.68
C GLN A 418 -11.72 -9.76 10.02
N ALA A 419 -12.96 -10.01 9.61
CA ALA A 419 -13.65 -11.27 9.86
C ALA A 419 -12.92 -12.44 9.18
N VAL A 420 -12.57 -12.31 7.90
CA VAL A 420 -11.79 -13.33 7.18
C VAL A 420 -10.42 -13.52 7.82
N LEU A 421 -9.75 -12.44 8.23
CA LEU A 421 -8.44 -12.53 8.88
C LEU A 421 -8.51 -13.31 10.19
N TYR A 422 -9.36 -12.90 11.13
CA TYR A 422 -9.36 -13.44 12.49
C TYR A 422 -10.11 -14.77 12.62
N ASN A 423 -11.12 -15.04 11.77
CA ASN A 423 -11.89 -16.28 11.84
C ASN A 423 -11.34 -17.38 10.95
N GLU A 424 -10.66 -17.05 9.83
CA GLU A 424 -10.19 -18.05 8.86
C GLU A 424 -8.66 -18.07 8.78
N PHE A 425 -8.01 -16.94 8.50
CA PHE A 425 -6.58 -16.92 8.23
C PHE A 425 -5.71 -17.17 9.47
N VAL A 426 -5.95 -16.45 10.56
CA VAL A 426 -5.14 -16.52 11.79
C VAL A 426 -5.20 -17.91 12.44
N PRO A 427 -6.38 -18.56 12.58
CA PRO A 427 -6.45 -19.93 13.10
C PRO A 427 -5.70 -20.93 12.22
N LEU A 428 -5.78 -20.81 10.90
CA LEU A 428 -5.01 -21.66 9.97
C LEU A 428 -3.50 -21.43 10.09
N MET A 429 -3.08 -20.17 10.28
CA MET A 429 -1.67 -19.81 10.40
C MET A 429 -1.05 -20.28 11.73
N LEU A 430 -1.74 -20.07 12.85
CA LEU A 430 -1.23 -20.37 14.19
C LEU A 430 -1.55 -21.81 14.66
N GLY A 431 -2.47 -22.49 13.97
CA GLY A 431 -2.93 -23.83 14.31
C GLY A 431 -3.44 -23.89 15.76
N PRO A 432 -3.11 -24.97 16.51
CA PRO A 432 -3.55 -25.13 17.90
C PRO A 432 -3.12 -24.00 18.86
N SER A 433 -2.14 -23.16 18.47
CA SER A 433 -1.71 -22.03 19.30
C SER A 433 -2.63 -20.81 19.20
N ALA A 434 -3.54 -20.76 18.21
CA ALA A 434 -4.42 -19.61 17.98
C ALA A 434 -5.26 -19.26 19.22
N GLU A 435 -5.89 -20.26 19.84
CA GLU A 435 -6.75 -20.07 21.01
C GLU A 435 -5.97 -19.51 22.21
N ARG A 436 -4.75 -19.99 22.43
CA ARG A 436 -3.91 -19.53 23.54
C ARG A 436 -3.33 -18.13 23.30
N LEU A 437 -2.94 -17.82 22.06
CA LEU A 437 -2.23 -16.57 21.74
C LEU A 437 -3.17 -15.40 21.43
N ILE A 438 -4.33 -15.67 20.83
CA ILE A 438 -5.30 -14.66 20.41
C ILE A 438 -6.55 -14.73 21.28
N GLY A 439 -7.14 -15.93 21.40
CA GLY A 439 -8.32 -16.18 22.22
C GLY A 439 -9.56 -15.35 21.82
N PRO A 440 -10.62 -15.37 22.64
CA PRO A 440 -11.81 -14.57 22.41
C PRO A 440 -11.55 -13.07 22.62
N TYR A 441 -12.23 -12.23 21.83
CA TYR A 441 -12.13 -10.78 21.96
C TYR A 441 -12.90 -10.26 23.19
N ASN A 442 -12.20 -9.60 24.11
CA ASN A 442 -12.77 -9.09 25.37
C ASN A 442 -13.18 -7.61 25.32
N GLY A 443 -13.22 -7.01 24.13
CA GLY A 443 -13.49 -5.59 23.94
C GLY A 443 -12.25 -4.74 23.73
N TYR A 444 -12.46 -3.46 23.44
CA TYR A 444 -11.40 -2.50 23.14
C TYR A 444 -10.69 -2.06 24.43
N ASP A 445 -9.37 -2.18 24.47
CA ASP A 445 -8.51 -1.61 25.52
C ASP A 445 -7.64 -0.49 24.93
N GLN A 446 -7.87 0.73 25.39
CA GLN A 446 -7.13 1.93 24.97
C GLN A 446 -5.65 1.94 25.39
N ASN A 447 -5.25 1.05 26.30
CA ASN A 447 -3.87 0.96 26.77
C ASN A 447 -2.99 0.12 25.85
N VAL A 448 -3.58 -0.76 25.04
CA VAL A 448 -2.87 -1.58 24.05
C VAL A 448 -2.25 -0.68 22.99
N ASP A 449 -0.99 -0.97 22.63
CA ASP A 449 -0.30 -0.33 21.51
C ASP A 449 -0.56 -1.12 20.22
N PRO A 450 -1.35 -0.61 19.26
CA PRO A 450 -1.59 -1.24 17.96
C PRO A 450 -0.42 -1.06 16.98
N THR A 451 0.63 -0.32 17.32
CA THR A 451 1.74 -0.05 16.41
C THR A 451 2.39 -1.37 15.96
N VAL A 452 2.61 -1.55 14.66
CA VAL A 452 3.25 -2.78 14.17
C VAL A 452 4.72 -2.82 14.62
N ALA A 453 5.16 -3.99 15.11
CA ALA A 453 6.54 -4.20 15.49
C ALA A 453 7.45 -4.33 14.26
N ASN A 454 8.66 -3.78 14.35
CA ASN A 454 9.68 -3.85 13.30
C ASN A 454 10.03 -5.31 12.98
N GLU A 455 10.14 -6.15 14.02
CA GLU A 455 10.42 -7.58 13.92
C GLU A 455 9.30 -8.34 13.19
N PHE A 456 8.04 -7.89 13.34
CA PHE A 456 6.89 -8.48 12.65
C PHE A 456 6.99 -8.23 11.13
N THR A 457 7.20 -6.97 10.73
CA THR A 457 7.25 -6.59 9.31
C THR A 457 8.54 -7.05 8.60
N ALA A 458 9.68 -7.01 9.29
CA ALA A 458 10.96 -7.34 8.69
C ALA A 458 11.24 -8.85 8.66
N ALA A 459 10.68 -9.62 9.60
CA ALA A 459 11.00 -11.05 9.73
C ALA A 459 9.75 -11.94 9.87
N ALA A 460 8.98 -11.81 10.95
CA ALA A 460 8.00 -12.83 11.32
C ALA A 460 6.92 -13.06 10.25
N PHE A 461 6.30 -11.99 9.76
CA PHE A 461 5.22 -12.09 8.76
C PHE A 461 5.72 -12.33 7.33
N ARG A 462 7.04 -12.52 7.15
CA ARG A 462 7.66 -12.90 5.88
C ARG A 462 7.67 -14.42 5.64
N PHE A 463 7.16 -15.21 6.58
CA PHE A 463 7.02 -16.67 6.42
C PHE A 463 6.26 -17.05 5.13
N GLY A 464 5.30 -16.22 4.70
CA GLY A 464 4.54 -16.42 3.47
C GLY A 464 5.39 -16.44 2.18
N HIS A 465 6.60 -15.89 2.20
CA HIS A 465 7.52 -16.06 1.05
C HIS A 465 7.96 -17.52 0.87
N GLY A 466 8.00 -18.29 1.94
CA GLY A 466 8.25 -19.73 1.88
C GLY A 466 7.06 -20.53 1.35
N THR A 467 5.85 -19.96 1.32
CA THR A 467 4.65 -20.66 0.82
C THR A 467 4.41 -20.46 -0.68
N ILE A 468 5.23 -19.64 -1.33
CA ILE A 468 5.19 -19.37 -2.77
C ILE A 468 5.62 -20.63 -3.56
N VAL A 469 4.92 -20.88 -4.65
CA VAL A 469 5.23 -21.95 -5.61
C VAL A 469 5.80 -21.36 -6.92
N GLU A 470 6.45 -22.19 -7.73
CA GLU A 470 7.10 -21.78 -8.98
C GLU A 470 6.09 -21.26 -10.03
N GLN A 471 4.90 -21.85 -10.06
CA GLN A 471 3.90 -21.62 -11.10
C GLN A 471 2.49 -21.77 -10.55
N TYR A 472 1.57 -20.97 -11.08
CA TYR A 472 0.17 -20.98 -10.72
C TYR A 472 -0.70 -21.30 -11.94
N SER A 473 -1.72 -22.11 -11.72
CA SER A 473 -2.72 -22.43 -12.74
C SER A 473 -3.57 -21.20 -13.11
N ARG A 474 -4.14 -21.21 -14.31
CA ARG A 474 -5.20 -20.27 -14.72
C ARG A 474 -6.35 -21.04 -15.32
N LEU A 475 -7.50 -21.02 -14.66
CA LEU A 475 -8.57 -21.98 -14.93
C LEU A 475 -9.85 -21.30 -15.41
N MET A 476 -10.47 -21.89 -16.43
CA MET A 476 -11.83 -21.57 -16.84
C MET A 476 -12.84 -22.07 -15.80
N GLU A 477 -14.13 -21.74 -15.99
CA GLU A 477 -15.22 -22.20 -15.14
C GLU A 477 -15.34 -23.72 -15.07
N ASN A 478 -15.04 -24.40 -16.18
CA ASN A 478 -15.06 -25.86 -16.27
C ASN A 478 -13.80 -26.53 -15.66
N GLY A 479 -12.92 -25.78 -15.00
CA GLY A 479 -11.69 -26.29 -14.38
C GLY A 479 -10.54 -26.56 -15.35
N GLN A 480 -10.73 -26.40 -16.66
CA GLN A 480 -9.65 -26.55 -17.64
C GLN A 480 -8.76 -25.30 -17.69
N SER A 481 -7.51 -25.46 -18.13
CA SER A 481 -6.60 -24.33 -18.31
C SER A 481 -7.09 -23.40 -19.42
N ILE A 482 -6.94 -22.09 -19.22
CA ILE A 482 -7.17 -21.10 -20.30
C ILE A 482 -6.12 -21.27 -21.41
N PRO A 483 -6.36 -20.79 -22.65
CA PRO A 483 -5.39 -20.88 -23.74
C PRO A 483 -4.01 -20.27 -23.45
N ALA A 484 -3.96 -19.25 -22.57
CA ALA A 484 -2.69 -18.65 -22.14
C ALA A 484 -1.87 -19.56 -21.19
N GLY A 485 -2.44 -20.68 -20.72
CA GLY A 485 -1.77 -21.66 -19.85
C GLY A 485 -1.55 -21.17 -18.41
N PRO A 486 -0.90 -21.97 -17.56
CA PRO A 486 -0.44 -21.53 -16.23
C PRO A 486 0.64 -20.44 -16.33
N PHE A 487 0.84 -19.63 -15.29
CA PHE A 487 1.88 -18.59 -15.28
C PHE A 487 2.96 -18.88 -14.23
N PRO A 488 4.24 -18.89 -14.61
CA PRO A 488 5.35 -18.84 -13.66
C PRO A 488 5.27 -17.57 -12.78
N LEU A 489 5.74 -17.64 -11.53
CA LEU A 489 5.70 -16.50 -10.60
C LEU A 489 6.32 -15.22 -11.20
N ASN A 490 7.48 -15.34 -11.85
CA ASN A 490 8.20 -14.26 -12.52
C ASN A 490 7.47 -13.72 -13.78
N GLU A 491 6.50 -14.45 -14.32
CA GLU A 491 5.59 -13.98 -15.37
C GLU A 491 4.33 -13.31 -14.83
N GLY A 492 4.03 -13.46 -13.54
CA GLY A 492 3.00 -12.70 -12.85
C GLY A 492 3.54 -11.47 -12.09
N THR A 493 4.84 -11.41 -11.82
CA THR A 493 5.48 -10.34 -11.04
C THR A 493 5.66 -9.08 -11.88
N PHE A 494 5.15 -7.93 -11.40
CA PHE A 494 5.12 -6.64 -12.13
C PHE A 494 4.48 -6.69 -13.52
N LYS A 495 3.53 -7.62 -13.71
CA LYS A 495 2.91 -7.92 -15.00
C LYS A 495 1.37 -7.88 -14.94
N SER A 496 0.81 -7.06 -14.06
CA SER A 496 -0.63 -6.94 -13.82
C SER A 496 -1.45 -6.57 -15.05
N GLN A 497 -0.84 -5.91 -16.05
CA GLN A 497 -1.46 -5.64 -17.35
C GLN A 497 -1.93 -6.91 -18.08
N LYS A 498 -1.37 -8.09 -17.76
CA LYS A 498 -1.87 -9.37 -18.29
C LYS A 498 -3.34 -9.60 -17.95
N LEU A 499 -3.85 -9.07 -16.83
CA LEU A 499 -5.26 -9.17 -16.47
C LEU A 499 -6.18 -8.49 -17.50
N LEU A 500 -5.67 -7.51 -18.26
CA LEU A 500 -6.45 -6.77 -19.27
C LEU A 500 -6.68 -7.57 -20.56
N SER A 501 -5.79 -8.51 -20.88
CA SER A 501 -5.78 -9.23 -22.17
C SER A 501 -5.83 -10.76 -22.03
N GLU A 502 -5.54 -11.32 -20.86
CA GLU A 502 -5.40 -12.77 -20.63
C GLU A 502 -6.53 -13.34 -19.74
N GLY A 503 -7.75 -12.78 -19.86
CA GLY A 503 -8.97 -13.36 -19.26
C GLY A 503 -9.40 -12.79 -17.91
N GLY A 504 -8.83 -11.65 -17.47
CA GLY A 504 -9.25 -11.01 -16.24
C GLY A 504 -8.77 -11.72 -14.97
N ILE A 505 -9.47 -11.47 -13.87
CA ILE A 505 -9.08 -11.96 -12.54
C ILE A 505 -9.57 -13.38 -12.28
N ASP A 506 -10.68 -13.80 -12.87
CA ASP A 506 -11.35 -15.05 -12.54
C ASP A 506 -10.45 -16.28 -12.76
N PRO A 507 -9.71 -16.41 -13.88
CA PRO A 507 -8.83 -17.55 -14.07
C PRO A 507 -7.69 -17.61 -13.05
N VAL A 508 -7.18 -16.46 -12.63
CA VAL A 508 -6.13 -16.35 -11.63
C VAL A 508 -6.65 -16.78 -10.26
N LEU A 509 -7.85 -16.33 -9.86
CA LEU A 509 -8.46 -16.68 -8.59
C LEU A 509 -8.80 -18.17 -8.50
N ARG A 510 -9.41 -18.74 -9.54
CA ARG A 510 -9.64 -20.20 -9.63
C ARG A 510 -8.31 -20.97 -9.56
N GLY A 511 -7.27 -20.42 -10.19
CA GLY A 511 -5.90 -20.91 -10.08
C GLY A 511 -5.41 -21.02 -8.64
N PHE A 512 -5.54 -19.95 -7.84
CA PHE A 512 -5.12 -19.97 -6.44
C PHE A 512 -5.92 -20.92 -5.57
N TRP A 513 -7.22 -21.06 -5.81
CA TRP A 513 -8.05 -22.04 -5.10
C TRP A 513 -7.63 -23.48 -5.38
N ASN A 514 -7.15 -23.77 -6.59
CA ASN A 514 -6.76 -25.12 -7.02
C ASN A 514 -5.25 -25.41 -6.91
N THR A 515 -4.43 -24.42 -6.57
CA THR A 515 -2.98 -24.60 -6.45
C THR A 515 -2.61 -24.70 -4.96
N PRO A 516 -2.11 -25.83 -4.46
CA PRO A 516 -1.67 -25.95 -3.07
C PRO A 516 -0.46 -25.04 -2.80
N ILE A 517 -0.30 -24.57 -1.56
CA ILE A 517 0.93 -23.86 -1.17
C ILE A 517 2.10 -24.81 -1.00
N LYS A 518 3.31 -24.26 -0.99
CA LYS A 518 4.47 -24.94 -0.43
C LYS A 518 4.50 -24.79 1.09
N ARG A 519 5.11 -25.74 1.81
CA ARG A 519 5.48 -25.55 3.21
C ARG A 519 6.63 -24.52 3.35
N PRO A 520 6.63 -23.66 4.40
CA PRO A 520 7.44 -22.45 4.44
C PRO A 520 8.93 -22.63 4.75
N GLN A 521 9.42 -23.86 4.97
CA GLN A 521 10.80 -24.12 5.42
C GLN A 521 11.86 -23.80 4.36
N GLN A 522 11.50 -23.82 3.08
CA GLN A 522 12.38 -23.52 1.95
C GLN A 522 11.80 -22.38 1.13
N ILE A 523 12.61 -21.76 0.28
CA ILE A 523 12.19 -20.73 -0.67
C ILE A 523 12.47 -21.22 -2.09
N THR A 524 11.51 -20.98 -2.98
CA THR A 524 11.52 -21.50 -4.35
C THR A 524 12.52 -20.74 -5.23
N ALA A 525 13.07 -21.36 -6.26
CA ALA A 525 14.04 -20.75 -7.16
C ALA A 525 13.45 -19.56 -7.92
N ALA A 526 12.15 -19.57 -8.25
CA ALA A 526 11.50 -18.37 -8.80
C ALA A 526 11.68 -17.13 -7.90
N VAL A 527 11.79 -17.31 -6.58
CA VAL A 527 12.04 -16.22 -5.62
C VAL A 527 13.53 -15.98 -5.42
N THR A 528 14.33 -17.03 -5.14
CA THR A 528 15.74 -16.85 -4.78
C THR A 528 16.64 -16.51 -5.98
N GLU A 529 16.26 -16.94 -7.18
CA GLU A 529 17.08 -16.83 -8.39
C GLU A 529 16.49 -15.89 -9.44
N HIS A 530 15.16 -15.75 -9.49
CA HIS A 530 14.49 -15.19 -10.66
C HIS A 530 13.53 -14.02 -10.42
N LEU A 531 13.25 -13.65 -9.17
CA LEU A 531 12.20 -12.68 -8.83
C LEU A 531 12.34 -11.34 -9.56
N PHE A 532 13.58 -10.95 -9.88
CA PHE A 532 13.89 -9.67 -10.53
C PHE A 532 14.65 -9.80 -11.86
N SER A 533 14.73 -11.00 -12.45
CA SER A 533 15.43 -11.20 -13.73
C SER A 533 14.84 -10.37 -14.88
N ALA A 534 13.55 -10.02 -14.81
CA ALA A 534 12.86 -9.22 -15.83
C ALA A 534 13.19 -7.72 -15.78
N TYR A 535 13.53 -7.16 -14.61
CA TYR A 535 13.86 -5.73 -14.47
C TYR A 535 15.23 -5.37 -15.07
N VAL A 536 16.08 -6.37 -15.30
CA VAL A 536 17.43 -6.18 -15.87
C VAL A 536 17.36 -5.71 -17.33
N LYS A 537 16.28 -6.02 -18.06
CA LYS A 537 16.16 -5.65 -19.49
C LYS A 537 15.75 -4.19 -19.73
N HIS A 538 15.16 -3.50 -18.75
CA HIS A 538 14.67 -2.12 -18.92
C HIS A 538 15.64 -1.03 -18.40
N GLY A 539 16.72 -1.41 -17.71
CA GLY A 539 17.78 -0.49 -17.26
C GLY A 539 18.83 -0.13 -18.32
N THR A 540 18.82 -0.78 -19.48
CA THR A 540 19.69 -0.47 -20.61
C THR A 540 18.88 0.13 -21.76
N LYS A 541 18.45 1.39 -21.61
CA LYS A 541 18.38 2.23 -22.81
C LYS A 541 19.80 2.65 -23.14
N ASP A 542 20.38 1.92 -24.07
CA ASP A 542 21.51 2.36 -24.88
C ASP A 542 21.24 3.82 -25.30
N ARG A 543 21.90 4.78 -24.64
CA ARG A 543 22.22 6.07 -25.27
C ARG A 543 23.28 5.77 -26.33
N LYS A 544 22.87 5.17 -27.45
CA LYS A 544 23.69 5.22 -28.65
C LYS A 544 23.54 6.62 -29.24
N ASN A 545 24.67 7.33 -29.20
CA ASN A 545 24.97 8.54 -29.95
C ASN A 545 24.28 8.54 -31.32
N THR A 546 23.32 9.44 -31.51
CA THR A 546 23.07 10.03 -32.82
C THR A 546 23.79 11.37 -32.86
N ASN A 547 25.07 11.30 -33.18
CA ASN A 547 25.89 12.40 -33.66
C ASN A 547 26.84 11.79 -34.70
N GLY A 548 26.69 12.17 -35.96
CA GLY A 548 27.71 11.95 -36.99
C GLY A 548 27.22 11.34 -38.30
N GLN A 549 27.03 12.25 -39.27
CA GLN A 549 26.92 12.09 -40.72
C GLN A 549 25.56 11.71 -41.32
#